data_AF-A0A0W0RSZ4-F1
#
_entry.id   AF-A0A0W0RSZ4-F1
#
_cell.length_a   1.000
_cell.length_b   1.000
_cell.length_c   1.000
_cell.angle_alpha   90.00
_cell.angle_beta   90.00
_cell.angle_gamma   90.00
#
_symmetry.space_group_name_H-M   'P 1'
#
loop_
_entity.id
_entity.type
_entity.pdbx_description
1 polymer ?
#
loop_
_entity_poly.entity_id
_entity_poly.type
_entity_poly.pdbx_seq_one_letter_code
_entity_poly.pdbx_strand_id
1 'polypeptide(L)'
;MDSKQNNESESKVPIIFGKLSSNQLHDILENHGATKKETKAVFLIRDNSAGIMTVSYYSQEHEMVKHLRFGLTHDGWKIVPKPPKEPAFTDTLEVKAKYMQDKVTFDDEMQRFLNTAKMLFEQSVTPEQIKTLCIELQKNEFNLHGLIRPTRTQVSLEKHYVDYVGNVFIAEDIPGLVNTNKAR
;
A
#
# COMPACT_ATOMS: atom_id res chain seq x y z
N MET A 1 25.93 34.78 16.07
CA MET A 1 26.15 33.32 16.11
C MET A 1 25.02 32.72 15.30
N ASP A 2 25.29 32.40 14.05
CA ASP A 2 24.29 31.93 13.10
C ASP A 2 24.00 30.45 13.32
N SER A 3 22.83 30.16 13.88
CA SER A 3 22.27 28.82 13.97
C SER A 3 21.90 28.36 12.56
N LYS A 4 22.79 27.62 11.91
CA LYS A 4 22.45 26.85 10.70
C LYS A 4 21.35 25.85 11.06
N GLN A 5 20.10 26.21 10.80
CA GLN A 5 19.02 25.23 10.66
C GLN A 5 19.37 24.36 9.45
N ASN A 6 19.75 23.11 9.70
CA ASN A 6 19.86 22.09 8.68
C ASN A 6 18.45 21.82 8.10
N ASN A 7 18.05 22.64 7.13
CA ASN A 7 17.00 22.30 6.17
C ASN A 7 17.54 21.19 5.25
N GLU A 8 17.74 19.99 5.78
CA GLU A 8 17.78 18.80 4.93
C GLU A 8 16.37 18.59 4.38
N SER A 9 16.24 18.62 3.06
CA SER A 9 14.93 18.56 2.40
C SER A 9 14.15 17.32 2.85
N GLU A 10 12.91 17.51 3.31
CA GLU A 10 11.92 16.45 3.55
C GLU A 10 11.77 15.50 2.35
N SER A 11 12.24 15.93 1.17
CA SER A 11 12.30 15.17 -0.06
C SER A 11 13.20 13.93 -0.05
N LYS A 12 14.00 13.69 1.00
CA LYS A 12 14.88 12.50 1.11
C LYS A 12 14.37 11.43 2.07
N VAL A 13 13.25 11.67 2.75
CA VAL A 13 12.69 10.69 3.70
C VAL A 13 11.84 9.67 2.94
N PRO A 14 12.07 8.36 3.09
CA PRO A 14 11.22 7.34 2.49
C PRO A 14 9.76 7.48 2.91
N ILE A 15 8.83 7.18 2.00
CA ILE A 15 7.38 7.31 2.25
C ILE A 15 6.77 6.11 2.97
N ILE A 16 7.55 5.05 3.19
CA ILE A 16 7.09 3.80 3.79
C ILE A 16 7.27 3.88 5.30
N PHE A 17 6.17 3.79 6.05
CA PHE A 17 6.19 3.64 7.49
C PHE A 17 6.77 2.28 7.88
N GLY A 18 7.50 2.23 9.00
CA GLY A 18 7.84 1.00 9.69
C GLY A 18 6.63 0.40 10.40
N LYS A 19 6.89 -0.44 11.40
CA LYS A 19 5.83 -1.09 12.18
C LYS A 19 5.07 -0.06 13.02
N LEU A 20 3.75 0.00 12.82
CA LEU A 20 2.83 0.82 13.61
C LEU A 20 1.89 -0.08 14.40
N SER A 21 1.56 0.33 15.63
CA SER A 21 0.42 -0.24 16.36
C SER A 21 -0.90 0.23 15.74
N SER A 22 -1.99 -0.49 15.99
CA SER A 22 -3.33 -0.12 15.50
C SER A 22 -3.78 1.26 16.00
N ASN A 23 -3.44 1.62 17.25
CA ASN A 23 -3.77 2.92 17.81
C ASN A 23 -3.02 4.04 17.08
N GLN A 24 -1.69 3.89 16.91
CA GLN A 24 -0.90 4.86 16.15
C GLN A 24 -1.41 5.02 14.71
N LEU A 25 -1.79 3.92 14.06
CA LEU A 25 -2.37 3.97 12.72
C LEU A 25 -3.66 4.79 12.68
N HIS A 26 -4.56 4.54 13.63
CA HIS A 26 -5.83 5.26 13.74
C HIS A 26 -5.60 6.76 13.99
N ASP A 27 -4.77 7.08 14.98
CA ASP A 27 -4.43 8.45 15.35
C ASP A 27 -3.83 9.22 14.16
N ILE A 28 -2.91 8.58 13.40
CA ILE A 28 -2.31 9.21 12.22
C ILE A 28 -3.38 9.52 11.17
N LEU A 29 -4.26 8.56 10.84
CA LEU A 29 -5.30 8.76 9.84
C LEU A 29 -6.32 9.83 10.27
N GLU A 30 -6.74 9.79 11.54
CA GLU A 30 -7.67 10.77 12.10
C GLU A 30 -7.09 12.18 12.12
N ASN A 31 -5.85 12.34 12.57
CA ASN A 31 -5.15 13.64 12.61
C ASN A 31 -4.99 14.27 11.21
N HIS A 32 -4.97 13.46 10.15
CA HIS A 32 -4.93 13.93 8.75
C HIS A 32 -6.33 14.11 8.12
N GLY A 33 -7.37 13.95 8.93
CA GLY A 33 -8.77 14.16 8.55
C GLY A 33 -9.34 13.05 7.68
N ALA A 34 -8.79 11.82 7.72
CA ALA A 34 -9.27 10.71 6.89
C ALA A 34 -10.75 10.38 7.14
N THR A 35 -11.23 10.56 8.38
CA THR A 35 -12.64 10.35 8.76
C THR A 35 -13.59 11.42 8.20
N LYS A 36 -13.08 12.55 7.71
CA LYS A 36 -13.87 13.68 7.17
C LYS A 36 -13.71 13.84 5.65
N LYS A 37 -12.90 13.00 5.01
CA LYS A 37 -12.60 13.04 3.57
C LYS A 37 -13.10 11.77 2.90
N GLU A 38 -13.22 11.81 1.58
CA GLU A 38 -13.65 10.66 0.78
C GLU A 38 -12.75 9.43 1.00
N THR A 39 -13.32 8.24 0.82
CA THR A 39 -12.59 6.97 0.94
C THR A 39 -11.35 6.99 0.03
N LYS A 40 -10.18 6.61 0.57
CA LYS A 40 -8.85 6.63 -0.10
C LYS A 40 -8.29 8.03 -0.42
N ALA A 41 -8.96 9.12 -0.04
CA ALA A 41 -8.42 10.48 -0.20
C ALA A 41 -7.27 10.78 0.76
N VAL A 42 -7.15 10.02 1.86
CA VAL A 42 -6.02 10.06 2.80
C VAL A 42 -5.61 8.63 3.12
N PHE A 43 -4.32 8.34 3.00
CA PHE A 43 -3.79 7.01 3.23
C PHE A 43 -2.32 7.06 3.64
N LEU A 44 -1.84 5.92 4.15
CA LEU A 44 -0.41 5.70 4.37
C LEU A 44 0.02 4.31 3.94
N ILE A 45 1.30 4.17 3.63
CA ILE A 45 1.92 2.91 3.23
C ILE A 45 2.84 2.45 4.34
N ARG A 46 2.67 1.22 4.80
CA ARG A 46 3.45 0.65 5.90
C ARG A 46 4.01 -0.71 5.52
N ASP A 47 5.19 -0.96 6.01
CA ASP A 47 5.93 -2.20 5.82
C ASP A 47 5.31 -3.36 6.60
N ASN A 48 5.17 -4.52 5.96
CA ASN A 48 4.80 -5.78 6.61
C ASN A 48 5.93 -6.83 6.55
N SER A 49 7.13 -6.43 6.09
CA SER A 49 8.30 -7.25 5.82
C SER A 49 8.15 -8.23 4.65
N ALA A 50 9.27 -8.79 4.19
CA ALA A 50 9.35 -9.86 3.19
C ALA A 50 8.65 -9.55 1.85
N GLY A 51 8.80 -8.32 1.34
CA GLY A 51 8.26 -7.93 0.04
C GLY A 51 6.76 -7.68 0.03
N ILE A 52 6.13 -7.57 1.20
CA ILE A 52 4.73 -7.19 1.35
C ILE A 52 4.63 -5.82 2.04
N MET A 53 3.79 -4.94 1.50
CA MET A 53 3.41 -3.70 2.13
C MET A 53 1.88 -3.61 2.29
N THR A 54 1.44 -2.79 3.23
CA THR A 54 0.02 -2.49 3.41
C THR A 54 -0.24 -1.02 3.22
N VAL A 55 -1.22 -0.70 2.38
CA VAL A 55 -1.82 0.61 2.28
C VAL A 55 -3.04 0.67 3.17
N SER A 56 -3.00 1.56 4.15
CA SER A 56 -4.06 1.73 5.14
C SER A 56 -4.77 3.06 4.91
N TYR A 57 -6.11 3.02 4.92
CA TYR A 57 -6.97 4.16 4.66
C TYR A 57 -8.27 4.02 5.44
N TYR A 58 -9.00 5.13 5.63
CA TYR A 58 -10.32 5.10 6.22
C TYR A 58 -11.38 4.89 5.12
N SER A 59 -12.28 3.92 5.32
CA SER A 59 -13.42 3.69 4.44
C SER A 59 -14.66 4.33 5.06
N GLN A 60 -15.23 5.31 4.36
CA GLN A 60 -16.45 5.99 4.78
C GLN A 60 -17.65 5.04 4.80
N GLU A 61 -17.76 4.18 3.79
CA GLU A 61 -18.85 3.18 3.68
C GLU A 61 -18.90 2.22 4.87
N HIS A 62 -17.74 1.83 5.39
CA HIS A 62 -17.64 0.84 6.47
C HIS A 62 -17.31 1.47 7.83
N GLU A 63 -17.21 2.80 7.89
CA GLU A 63 -16.84 3.59 9.07
C GLU A 63 -15.59 3.07 9.80
N MET A 64 -14.62 2.50 9.07
CA MET A 64 -13.46 1.85 9.66
C MET A 64 -12.21 1.93 8.80
N VAL A 65 -11.05 1.72 9.44
CA VAL A 65 -9.78 1.55 8.73
C VAL A 65 -9.82 0.25 7.93
N LYS A 66 -9.49 0.34 6.64
CA LYS A 66 -9.31 -0.81 5.74
C LYS A 66 -7.86 -0.88 5.28
N HIS A 67 -7.50 -2.06 4.77
CA HIS A 67 -6.15 -2.38 4.35
C HIS A 67 -6.17 -2.99 2.95
N LEU A 68 -5.28 -2.50 2.09
CA LEU A 68 -4.94 -3.15 0.83
C LEU A 68 -3.49 -3.62 0.92
N ARG A 69 -3.23 -4.89 0.63
CA ARG A 69 -1.87 -5.42 0.64
C ARG A 69 -1.34 -5.48 -0.78
N PHE A 70 -0.11 -5.00 -0.95
CA PHE A 70 0.66 -5.19 -2.16
C PHE A 70 1.86 -6.09 -1.88
N GLY A 71 2.23 -6.91 -2.86
CA GLY A 71 3.48 -7.65 -2.83
C GLY A 71 4.24 -7.49 -4.13
N LEU A 72 5.56 -7.68 -4.03
CA LEU A 72 6.46 -7.54 -5.15
C LEU A 72 6.39 -8.79 -6.06
N THR A 73 6.25 -8.58 -7.36
CA THR A 73 6.32 -9.61 -8.39
C THR A 73 7.35 -9.20 -9.44
N HIS A 74 7.58 -10.06 -10.44
CA HIS A 74 8.44 -9.73 -11.58
C HIS A 74 7.92 -8.50 -12.37
N ASP A 75 6.62 -8.21 -12.28
CA ASP A 75 5.97 -7.05 -12.92
C ASP A 75 5.88 -5.83 -11.97
N GLY A 76 6.61 -5.86 -10.85
CA GLY A 76 6.57 -4.82 -9.81
C GLY A 76 5.53 -5.08 -8.73
N TRP A 77 5.07 -4.02 -8.05
CA TRP A 77 4.06 -4.16 -7.00
C TRP A 77 2.72 -4.59 -7.58
N LYS A 78 2.03 -5.53 -6.92
CA LYS A 78 0.70 -6.03 -7.29
C LYS A 78 -0.13 -6.33 -6.05
N ILE A 79 -1.46 -6.27 -6.19
CA ILE A 79 -2.39 -6.63 -5.11
C ILE A 79 -2.14 -8.10 -4.74
N VAL A 80 -2.02 -8.36 -3.44
CA VAL A 80 -1.92 -9.72 -2.92
C VAL A 80 -3.20 -10.50 -3.27
N PRO A 81 -3.10 -11.76 -3.73
CA PRO A 81 -4.27 -12.59 -4.01
C PRO A 81 -5.29 -12.56 -2.87
N LYS A 82 -6.57 -12.50 -3.23
CA LYS A 82 -7.68 -12.51 -2.25
C LYS A 82 -8.15 -13.96 -2.05
N PRO A 83 -8.39 -14.40 -0.80
CA PRO A 83 -8.94 -15.72 -0.56
C PRO A 83 -10.35 -15.83 -1.18
N PRO A 84 -10.77 -17.05 -1.56
CA PRO A 84 -12.15 -17.27 -1.96
C PRO A 84 -13.11 -16.90 -0.82
N LYS A 85 -14.33 -16.46 -1.19
CA LYS A 85 -15.35 -16.10 -0.20
C LYS A 85 -15.73 -17.35 0.60
N GLU A 86 -15.64 -17.24 1.92
CA GLU A 86 -16.10 -18.28 2.84
C GLU A 86 -17.58 -18.63 2.58
N PRO A 87 -17.93 -19.92 2.45
CA PRO A 87 -19.30 -20.33 2.23
C PRO A 87 -20.13 -20.09 3.49
N ALA A 88 -21.38 -19.67 3.31
CA ALA A 88 -22.36 -19.60 4.38
C ALA A 88 -22.80 -21.00 4.83
N PHE A 89 -23.28 -21.12 6.06
CA PHE A 89 -23.82 -22.39 6.58
C PHE A 89 -24.93 -22.95 5.67
N THR A 90 -25.76 -22.05 5.13
CA THR A 90 -26.89 -22.33 4.24
C THR A 90 -26.51 -22.68 2.81
N ASP A 91 -25.24 -22.57 2.42
CA ASP A 91 -24.81 -22.86 1.06
C ASP A 91 -24.85 -24.37 0.77
N THR A 92 -25.09 -24.69 -0.51
CA THR A 92 -25.23 -26.07 -0.98
C THR A 92 -23.91 -26.84 -0.89
N LEU A 93 -23.98 -28.18 -0.99
CA LEU A 93 -22.80 -29.03 -0.99
C LEU A 93 -21.89 -28.73 -2.19
N GLU A 94 -22.46 -28.38 -3.34
CA GLU A 94 -21.71 -28.02 -4.54
C GLU A 94 -20.91 -26.73 -4.34
N VAL A 95 -21.50 -25.72 -3.69
CA VAL A 95 -20.79 -24.46 -3.36
C VAL A 95 -19.64 -24.73 -2.40
N LYS A 96 -19.86 -25.56 -1.38
CA LYS A 96 -18.81 -25.95 -0.41
C LYS A 96 -17.69 -26.75 -1.07
N ALA A 97 -18.03 -27.67 -1.98
CA ALA A 97 -17.05 -28.44 -2.75
C ALA A 97 -16.20 -27.53 -3.66
N LYS A 98 -16.84 -26.57 -4.35
CA LYS A 98 -16.12 -25.57 -5.15
C LYS A 98 -15.20 -24.71 -4.28
N TYR A 99 -15.67 -24.23 -3.13
CA TYR A 99 -14.85 -23.45 -2.20
C TYR A 99 -13.59 -24.22 -1.78
N MET A 100 -13.69 -25.51 -1.45
CA MET A 100 -12.52 -26.31 -1.07
C MET A 100 -11.49 -26.38 -2.20
N GLN A 101 -11.93 -26.56 -3.45
CA GLN A 101 -11.03 -26.59 -4.59
C GLN A 101 -10.38 -25.21 -4.84
N ASP A 102 -11.18 -24.15 -4.82
CA ASP A 102 -10.69 -22.77 -4.99
C ASP A 102 -9.71 -22.39 -3.87
N LYS A 103 -9.93 -22.90 -2.64
CA LYS A 103 -9.06 -22.65 -1.49
C LYS A 103 -7.70 -23.31 -1.64
N VAL A 104 -7.64 -24.54 -2.14
CA VAL A 104 -6.37 -25.24 -2.44
C VAL A 104 -5.59 -24.48 -3.51
N THR A 105 -6.25 -24.10 -4.62
CA THR A 105 -5.62 -23.30 -5.68
C THR A 105 -5.11 -21.97 -5.15
N PHE A 106 -5.91 -21.27 -4.34
CA PHE A 106 -5.51 -20.02 -3.69
C PHE A 106 -4.28 -20.20 -2.79
N ASP A 107 -4.23 -21.25 -1.96
CA ASP A 107 -3.10 -21.47 -1.05
C ASP A 107 -1.79 -21.70 -1.82
N ASP A 108 -1.84 -22.49 -2.90
CA ASP A 108 -0.68 -22.74 -3.77
C ASP A 108 -0.22 -21.48 -4.52
N GLU A 109 -1.16 -20.66 -5.00
CA GLU A 109 -0.86 -19.38 -5.64
C GLU A 109 -0.28 -18.37 -4.66
N MET A 110 -0.88 -18.27 -3.47
CA MET A 110 -0.44 -17.36 -2.41
C MET A 110 0.96 -17.72 -1.91
N GLN A 111 1.26 -19.01 -1.74
CA GLN A 111 2.60 -19.44 -1.34
C GLN A 111 3.66 -19.08 -2.40
N ARG A 112 3.36 -19.30 -3.68
CA ARG A 112 4.24 -18.89 -4.79
C ARG A 112 4.45 -17.37 -4.80
N PHE A 113 3.37 -16.61 -4.65
CA PHE A 113 3.41 -15.16 -4.58
C PHE A 113 4.31 -14.66 -3.44
N LEU A 114 4.14 -15.20 -2.22
CA LEU A 114 4.95 -14.81 -1.06
C LEU A 114 6.43 -15.14 -1.25
N ASN A 115 6.75 -16.30 -1.83
CA ASN A 115 8.13 -16.69 -2.11
C ASN A 115 8.79 -15.75 -3.13
N THR A 116 8.09 -15.42 -4.21
CA THR A 116 8.57 -14.45 -5.21
C THR A 116 8.75 -13.07 -4.60
N ALA A 117 7.79 -12.59 -3.81
CA ALA A 117 7.86 -11.29 -3.16
C ALA A 117 9.08 -11.19 -2.23
N LYS A 118 9.29 -12.20 -1.39
CA LYS A 118 10.45 -12.25 -0.50
C LYS A 118 11.77 -12.24 -1.27
N MET A 119 11.89 -13.10 -2.28
CA MET A 119 13.11 -13.20 -3.08
C MET A 119 13.45 -11.87 -3.78
N LEU A 120 12.46 -11.20 -4.37
CA LEU A 120 12.67 -9.93 -5.06
C LEU A 120 12.94 -8.77 -4.09
N PHE A 121 12.39 -8.84 -2.88
CA PHE A 121 12.59 -7.81 -1.86
C PHE A 121 14.02 -7.79 -1.31
N GLU A 122 14.68 -8.95 -1.26
CA GLU A 122 16.09 -9.08 -0.86
C GLU A 122 17.05 -8.50 -1.92
N GLN A 123 16.57 -8.23 -3.13
CA GLN A 123 17.33 -7.58 -4.21
C GLN A 123 17.26 -6.05 -4.09
N SER A 124 18.20 -5.36 -4.74
CA SER A 124 18.17 -3.90 -4.87
C SER A 124 16.92 -3.47 -5.65
N VAL A 125 16.21 -2.47 -5.12
CA VAL A 125 15.07 -1.87 -5.82
C VAL A 125 15.52 -1.23 -7.13
N THR A 126 14.69 -1.35 -8.15
CA THR A 126 14.84 -0.62 -9.42
C THR A 126 13.86 0.55 -9.51
N PRO A 127 14.19 1.65 -10.22
CA PRO A 127 13.26 2.77 -10.39
C PRO A 127 11.91 2.35 -11.00
N GLU A 128 11.90 1.33 -11.86
CA GLU A 128 10.67 0.82 -12.47
C GLU A 128 9.74 0.17 -11.43
N GLN A 129 10.31 -0.58 -10.48
CA GLN A 129 9.54 -1.13 -9.36
C GLN A 129 8.89 -0.02 -8.52
N ILE A 130 9.58 1.09 -8.26
CA ILE A 130 9.00 2.23 -7.53
C ILE A 130 7.81 2.82 -8.31
N LYS A 131 7.94 3.02 -9.63
CA LYS A 131 6.82 3.50 -10.48
C LYS A 131 5.62 2.58 -10.46
N THR A 132 5.84 1.26 -10.45
CA THR A 132 4.72 0.30 -10.41
C THR A 132 3.84 0.46 -9.17
N LEU A 133 4.42 0.88 -8.03
CA LEU A 133 3.64 1.20 -6.83
C LEU A 133 2.70 2.40 -7.08
N CYS A 134 3.18 3.47 -7.69
CA CYS A 134 2.35 4.63 -8.06
C CYS A 134 1.19 4.20 -8.97
N ILE A 135 1.49 3.41 -9.99
CA ILE A 135 0.51 2.91 -10.96
C ILE A 135 -0.56 2.06 -10.25
N GLU A 136 -0.16 1.12 -9.39
CA GLU A 136 -1.13 0.29 -8.67
C GLU A 136 -1.95 1.09 -7.65
N LEU A 137 -1.36 2.09 -6.98
CA LEU A 137 -2.12 3.00 -6.11
C LEU A 137 -3.19 3.76 -6.91
N GLN A 138 -2.85 4.30 -8.07
CA GLN A 138 -3.79 5.01 -8.94
C GLN A 138 -4.87 4.10 -9.51
N LYS A 139 -4.52 2.88 -9.95
CA LYS A 139 -5.50 1.86 -10.38
C LYS A 139 -6.49 1.49 -9.27
N ASN A 140 -6.07 1.61 -8.02
CA ASN A 140 -6.91 1.41 -6.85
C ASN A 140 -7.53 2.71 -6.34
N GLU A 141 -7.51 3.79 -7.14
CA GLU A 141 -8.17 5.08 -6.87
C GLU A 141 -7.64 5.82 -5.62
N PHE A 142 -6.40 5.58 -5.23
CA PHE A 142 -5.76 6.37 -4.18
C PHE A 142 -5.38 7.76 -4.71
N ASN A 143 -5.78 8.80 -4.01
CA ASN A 143 -5.33 10.16 -4.30
C ASN A 143 -3.90 10.35 -3.79
N LEU A 144 -2.90 10.31 -4.67
CA LEU A 144 -1.48 10.38 -4.29
C LEU A 144 -1.12 11.65 -3.49
N HIS A 145 -1.84 12.76 -3.64
CA HIS A 145 -1.65 13.97 -2.81
C HIS A 145 -2.06 13.76 -1.35
N GLY A 146 -2.90 12.77 -1.09
CA GLY A 146 -3.36 12.34 0.21
C GLY A 146 -2.43 11.37 0.94
N LEU A 147 -1.26 11.05 0.36
CA LEU A 147 -0.26 10.21 1.00
C LEU A 147 0.31 10.91 2.23
N ILE A 148 0.05 10.35 3.41
CA ILE A 148 0.69 10.76 4.65
C ILE A 148 2.14 10.28 4.63
N ARG A 149 3.07 11.17 4.99
CA ARG A 149 4.50 10.88 5.03
C ARG A 149 4.96 10.59 6.46
N PRO A 150 5.78 9.55 6.68
CA PRO A 150 6.38 9.29 7.98
C PRO A 150 7.39 10.37 8.35
N THR A 151 7.53 10.64 9.64
CA THR A 151 8.72 11.31 10.17
C THR A 151 9.94 10.38 10.12
N ARG A 152 11.16 10.91 10.26
CA ARG A 152 12.40 10.11 10.24
C ARG A 152 12.44 8.96 11.25
N THR A 153 11.72 9.09 12.37
CA THR A 153 11.64 8.03 13.40
C THR A 153 10.56 7.00 13.11
N GLN A 154 9.70 7.25 12.12
CA GLN A 154 8.58 6.38 11.74
C GLN A 154 8.83 5.63 10.43
N VAL A 155 9.88 5.95 9.67
CA VAL A 155 10.19 5.25 8.41
C VAL A 155 10.55 3.79 8.63
N SER A 156 10.29 2.96 7.63
CA SER A 156 10.86 1.62 7.59
C SER A 156 12.39 1.71 7.46
N LEU A 157 13.09 0.79 8.12
CA LEU A 157 14.54 0.65 8.07
C LEU A 157 14.99 -0.34 6.99
N GLU A 158 14.06 -0.94 6.26
CA GLU A 158 14.37 -1.87 5.18
C GLU A 158 15.10 -1.17 4.04
N LYS A 159 16.25 -1.73 3.65
CA LYS A 159 17.12 -1.16 2.61
C LYS A 159 16.41 -1.01 1.27
N HIS A 160 15.45 -1.90 1.00
CA HIS A 160 14.66 -1.86 -0.23
C HIS A 160 13.88 -0.55 -0.38
N TYR A 161 13.51 0.13 0.71
CA TYR A 161 12.69 1.34 0.65
C TYR A 161 13.46 2.66 0.64
N VAL A 162 14.79 2.64 0.68
CA VAL A 162 15.62 3.86 0.80
C VAL A 162 15.32 4.88 -0.32
N ASP A 163 15.07 4.38 -1.54
CA ASP A 163 14.82 5.24 -2.71
C ASP A 163 13.33 5.58 -2.91
N TYR A 164 12.43 5.09 -2.06
CA TYR A 164 10.99 5.40 -2.12
C TYR A 164 10.70 6.78 -1.52
N VAL A 165 11.24 7.83 -2.11
CA VAL A 165 11.12 9.20 -1.61
C VAL A 165 9.98 9.96 -2.28
N GLY A 166 9.42 10.93 -1.56
CA GLY A 166 8.17 11.62 -1.93
C GLY A 166 8.16 12.29 -3.30
N ASN A 167 9.31 12.72 -3.83
CA ASN A 167 9.39 13.35 -5.16
C ASN A 167 9.05 12.39 -6.30
N VAL A 168 9.19 11.09 -6.10
CA VAL A 168 8.86 10.07 -7.11
C VAL A 168 7.33 9.88 -7.25
N PHE A 169 6.56 10.27 -6.23
CA PHE A 169 5.11 10.05 -6.14
C PHE A 169 4.28 11.30 -6.46
N ILE A 170 4.91 12.44 -6.76
CA ILE A 170 4.25 13.72 -7.12
C ILE A 170 4.31 13.99 -8.63
N ALA A 171 4.94 13.12 -9.43
CA ALA A 171 4.96 13.28 -10.88
C ALA A 171 3.57 13.02 -11.47
N GLU A 172 2.73 14.06 -11.43
CA GLU A 172 1.58 14.27 -12.30
C GLU A 172 2.08 14.26 -13.74
N ASP A 173 2.02 13.08 -14.36
CA ASP A 173 1.86 12.82 -15.79
C ASP A 173 2.55 11.49 -16.11
N ILE A 174 1.88 10.40 -15.73
CA ILE A 174 2.04 9.15 -16.47
C ILE A 174 1.14 9.30 -17.70
N PRO A 175 1.68 9.46 -18.91
CA PRO A 175 0.86 9.62 -20.11
C PRO A 175 -0.03 8.38 -20.27
N GLY A 176 -1.36 8.56 -20.22
CA GLY A 176 -2.34 7.49 -20.39
C GLY A 176 -3.24 7.19 -19.19
N LEU A 177 -3.01 7.81 -18.01
CA LEU A 177 -3.94 7.74 -16.87
C LEU A 177 -4.57 9.12 -16.61
N VAL A 178 -5.45 9.57 -17.51
CA VAL A 178 -6.26 10.77 -17.28
C VAL A 178 -7.34 10.43 -16.27
N ASN A 179 -7.14 10.83 -15.00
CA ASN A 179 -8.22 10.91 -14.03
C ASN A 179 -9.21 11.98 -14.47
N THR A 180 -10.22 11.58 -15.23
CA THR A 180 -11.42 12.38 -15.48
C THR A 180 -12.23 12.46 -14.21
N ASN A 181 -11.81 13.30 -13.25
CA ASN A 181 -12.68 13.80 -12.19
C ASN A 181 -12.27 15.24 -11.84
N LYS A 182 -12.43 16.14 -12.82
CA LYS A 182 -12.82 17.53 -12.52
C LYS A 182 -14.32 17.62 -12.71
N ALA A 183 -15.06 17.52 -11.60
CA ALA A 183 -16.45 17.93 -11.55
C ALA A 183 -16.58 19.05 -10.51
N ARG A 184 -16.73 20.26 -11.06
CA ARG A 184 -17.17 21.54 -10.48
C ARG A 184 -16.19 22.32 -9.61
#